data_AF-A0A9E5FVH5-F1
#
_entry.id   AF-A0A9E5FVH5-F1
#
_cell.length_a   1.000
_cell.length_b   1.000
_cell.length_c   1.000
_cell.angle_alpha   90.00
_cell.angle_beta   90.00
_cell.angle_gamma   90.00
#
_symmetry.space_group_name_H-M   'P 1'
#
loop_
_entity.id
_entity.type
_entity.pdbx_description
1 polymer ?
#
loop_
_entity_poly.entity_id
_entity_poly.type
_entity_poly.pdbx_seq_one_letter_code
_entity_poly.pdbx_strand_id
1 'polypeptide(L)'
;MHMLIAIQDSAAAALTSTPVVTPAPAAPLGIPALILLMVVGSGFVIAWSRWVRPMNLAIGFVVTVAMWTLSYVALLQPGFVAGEALFVGALACVLFGGFLAGRFAPGQASGLSVGLVSATINLMVVGAFLRDEQGGSPVRPAAYVIGLFAASALLGSIGDRIGSSRVSARRLPPPVTLMGMVATVNILVMIVIGGLVTGYEAGLAVPDWPNSFGHNMLLYPVSEMKGGIFYEHAHRLFGMLVGATVLAYVTTVWRSGASTFARTAVTILLTLVVCQGILGGLRVTGTVTSSMNATDLSPSTTLAIVHGMLGQFVFALALVSAFAVSSAWERVRVAVPGASTMRLLTSLAFVAITMQLFLGAAMRHLQIPPTGDEGAQLPKWALHGHVTMAVIAFVLVLVAAIRCGRAVEAPPLRRVGKAAMHTVGLQVALGIAALVAVLMRRGEVVPIWEVAATTAHQALGAVLIAEVATMAVLARRTITATASPA
;
A
#
# COMPACT_ATOMS: atom_id res chain seq x y z
N MET A 1 21.46 15.63 -12.96
CA MET A 1 21.08 15.43 -14.38
C MET A 1 21.57 14.08 -14.90
N HIS A 2 22.86 13.75 -14.79
CA HIS A 2 23.40 12.44 -15.21
C HIS A 2 22.77 11.20 -14.54
N MET A 3 22.34 11.30 -13.27
CA MET A 3 21.67 10.20 -12.57
C MET A 3 20.21 9.97 -13.02
N LEU A 4 19.54 11.00 -13.55
CA LEU A 4 18.20 10.89 -14.12
C LEU A 4 18.24 10.30 -15.54
N ILE A 5 19.29 10.61 -16.30
CA ILE A 5 19.54 10.09 -17.64
C ILE A 5 19.84 8.58 -17.58
N ALA A 6 20.68 8.13 -16.64
CA ALA A 6 20.98 6.71 -16.48
C ALA A 6 19.74 5.86 -16.12
N ILE A 7 18.83 6.38 -15.29
CA ILE A 7 17.56 5.70 -14.94
C ILE A 7 16.61 5.69 -16.14
N GLN A 8 16.56 6.77 -16.93
CA GLN A 8 15.78 6.85 -18.17
C GLN A 8 16.26 5.84 -19.22
N ASP A 9 17.57 5.70 -19.41
CA ASP A 9 18.13 4.78 -20.41
C ASP A 9 17.84 3.31 -20.05
N SER A 10 17.90 2.93 -18.78
CA SER A 10 17.54 1.56 -18.34
C SER A 10 16.03 1.29 -18.37
N ALA A 11 15.18 2.27 -18.08
CA ALA A 11 13.72 2.10 -18.14
C ALA A 11 13.19 2.09 -19.59
N ALA A 12 13.75 2.94 -20.46
CA ALA A 12 13.40 2.98 -21.89
C ALA A 12 13.97 1.79 -22.68
N ALA A 13 15.19 1.34 -22.37
CA ALA A 13 15.76 0.14 -22.99
C ALA A 13 15.04 -1.15 -22.52
N ALA A 14 14.56 -1.21 -21.28
CA ALA A 14 13.82 -2.36 -20.77
C ALA A 14 12.38 -2.48 -21.29
N LEU A 15 11.82 -1.43 -21.89
CA LEU A 15 10.51 -1.44 -22.54
C LEU A 15 10.57 -1.87 -24.01
N THR A 16 11.76 -1.88 -24.63
CA THR A 16 11.94 -2.11 -26.08
C THR A 16 12.54 -3.47 -26.44
N SER A 17 13.16 -4.18 -25.50
CA SER A 17 13.56 -5.58 -25.68
C SER A 17 12.41 -6.51 -25.30
N THR A 18 12.00 -7.44 -26.18
CA THR A 18 11.12 -8.55 -25.80
C THR A 18 11.75 -9.31 -24.63
N PRO A 19 11.12 -9.34 -23.44
CA PRO A 19 11.70 -10.07 -22.33
C PRO A 19 11.76 -11.55 -22.71
N VAL A 20 12.93 -12.16 -22.52
CA VAL A 20 13.07 -13.62 -22.59
C VAL A 20 12.39 -14.18 -21.35
N VAL A 21 11.09 -14.47 -21.48
CA VAL A 21 10.29 -15.15 -20.45
C VAL A 21 10.51 -16.66 -20.63
N THR A 22 10.80 -17.36 -19.53
CA THR A 22 10.94 -18.81 -19.62
C THR A 22 9.60 -19.46 -20.01
N PRO A 23 9.62 -20.61 -20.71
CA PRO A 23 8.39 -21.31 -21.03
C PRO A 23 7.64 -21.63 -19.74
N ALA A 24 6.31 -21.47 -19.77
CA ALA A 24 5.46 -21.85 -18.65
C ALA A 24 5.79 -23.28 -18.18
N PRO A 25 5.70 -23.57 -16.88
CA PRO A 25 5.94 -24.91 -16.36
C PRO A 25 5.03 -25.93 -17.06
N ALA A 26 5.53 -27.15 -17.27
CA ALA A 26 4.82 -28.21 -18.01
C ALA A 26 3.40 -28.51 -17.49
N ALA A 27 3.13 -28.24 -16.21
CA ALA A 27 1.82 -28.28 -15.60
C ALA A 27 1.63 -27.08 -14.67
N PRO A 28 1.12 -25.94 -15.15
CA PRO A 28 0.82 -24.80 -14.28
C PRO A 28 -0.30 -25.16 -13.30
N LEU A 29 -0.25 -24.58 -12.09
CA LEU A 29 -1.30 -24.79 -11.10
C LEU A 29 -2.61 -24.17 -11.60
N GLY A 30 -3.67 -24.98 -11.66
CA GLY A 30 -5.02 -24.51 -11.95
C GLY A 30 -5.62 -23.69 -10.80
N ILE A 31 -6.67 -22.91 -11.11
CA ILE A 31 -7.34 -22.03 -10.16
C ILE A 31 -7.77 -22.74 -8.85
N PRO A 32 -8.35 -23.96 -8.85
CA PRO A 32 -8.71 -24.62 -7.60
C PRO A 32 -7.51 -24.87 -6.67
N ALA A 33 -6.36 -25.25 -7.23
CA ALA A 33 -5.14 -25.47 -6.47
C ALA A 33 -4.59 -24.15 -5.90
N LEU A 34 -4.64 -23.07 -6.68
CA LEU A 34 -4.23 -21.74 -6.23
C LEU A 34 -5.14 -21.20 -5.12
N ILE A 35 -6.46 -21.39 -5.24
CA ILE A 35 -7.41 -21.03 -4.18
C ILE A 35 -7.13 -21.85 -2.91
N LEU A 36 -6.88 -23.15 -3.03
CA LEU A 36 -6.52 -23.99 -1.89
C LEU A 36 -5.25 -23.49 -1.20
N LEU A 37 -4.19 -23.17 -1.96
CA LEU A 37 -2.95 -22.61 -1.41
C LEU A 37 -3.19 -21.27 -0.70
N MET A 38 -4.03 -20.39 -1.28
CA MET A 38 -4.40 -19.13 -0.66
C MET A 38 -5.16 -19.34 0.66
N VAL A 39 -6.11 -20.27 0.70
CA VAL A 39 -6.89 -20.60 1.91
C VAL A 39 -5.99 -21.19 2.98
N VAL A 40 -5.14 -22.16 2.63
CA VAL A 40 -4.17 -22.77 3.55
C VAL A 40 -3.18 -21.74 4.08
N GLY A 41 -2.61 -20.90 3.21
CA GLY A 41 -1.71 -19.81 3.59
C GLY A 41 -2.38 -18.80 4.52
N SER A 42 -3.64 -18.43 4.25
CA SER A 42 -4.42 -17.53 5.10
C SER A 42 -4.70 -18.17 6.47
N GLY A 43 -5.08 -19.46 6.50
CA GLY A 43 -5.26 -20.22 7.73
C GLY A 43 -3.98 -20.32 8.56
N PHE A 44 -2.84 -20.53 7.90
CA PHE A 44 -1.52 -20.49 8.53
C PHE A 44 -1.25 -19.11 9.14
N VAL A 45 -1.42 -18.01 8.40
CA VAL A 45 -1.17 -16.65 8.92
C VAL A 45 -2.05 -16.36 10.12
N ILE A 46 -3.34 -16.73 10.10
CA ILE A 46 -4.26 -16.55 11.23
C ILE A 46 -3.78 -17.38 12.43
N ALA A 47 -3.55 -18.68 12.25
CA ALA A 47 -3.12 -19.56 13.33
C ALA A 47 -1.80 -19.07 13.92
N TRP A 48 -0.76 -18.91 13.11
CA TRP A 48 0.55 -18.40 13.51
C TRP A 48 0.45 -17.05 14.22
N SER A 49 -0.31 -16.10 13.68
CA SER A 49 -0.53 -14.79 14.31
C SER A 49 -1.14 -14.93 15.70
N ARG A 50 -2.03 -15.91 15.95
CA ARG A 50 -2.61 -16.18 17.29
C ARG A 50 -1.58 -16.69 18.30
N TRP A 51 -0.55 -17.39 17.86
CA TRP A 51 0.52 -17.92 18.73
C TRP A 51 1.58 -16.86 19.04
N VAL A 52 1.90 -15.99 18.08
CA VAL A 52 2.90 -14.94 18.27
C VAL A 52 2.37 -13.84 19.20
N ARG A 53 3.26 -13.33 20.07
CA ARG A 53 2.96 -12.16 20.93
C ARG A 53 2.61 -10.94 20.06
N PRO A 54 1.51 -10.22 20.35
CA PRO A 54 1.05 -9.10 19.52
C PRO A 54 2.11 -8.04 19.20
N MET A 55 2.98 -7.70 20.15
CA MET A 55 4.03 -6.68 19.93
C MET A 55 5.15 -7.19 19.02
N ASN A 56 5.57 -8.46 19.17
CA ASN A 56 6.52 -9.10 18.24
C ASN A 56 5.97 -9.09 16.82
N LEU A 57 4.68 -9.42 16.68
CA LEU A 57 3.99 -9.42 15.39
C LEU A 57 4.00 -8.01 14.78
N ALA A 58 3.58 -7.00 15.53
CA ALA A 58 3.50 -5.63 15.04
C ALA A 58 4.87 -5.07 14.61
N ILE A 59 5.92 -5.23 15.42
CA ILE A 59 7.26 -4.76 15.05
C ILE A 59 7.81 -5.57 13.88
N GLY A 60 7.61 -6.90 13.84
CA GLY A 60 8.07 -7.74 12.73
C GLY A 60 7.42 -7.38 11.39
N PHE A 61 6.14 -7.02 11.37
CA PHE A 61 5.50 -6.47 10.17
C PHE A 61 6.04 -5.08 9.80
N VAL A 62 6.31 -4.19 10.78
CA VAL A 62 6.96 -2.89 10.53
C VAL A 62 8.30 -3.07 9.84
N VAL A 63 9.13 -3.97 10.37
CA VAL A 63 10.43 -4.33 9.78
C VAL A 63 10.25 -4.85 8.37
N THR A 64 9.32 -5.79 8.15
CA THR A 64 9.17 -6.45 6.85
C THR A 64 8.67 -5.50 5.77
N VAL A 65 7.69 -4.65 6.09
CA VAL A 65 7.19 -3.64 5.14
C VAL A 65 8.31 -2.64 4.79
N ALA A 66 9.12 -2.23 5.76
CA ALA A 66 10.28 -1.37 5.51
C ALA A 66 11.32 -2.07 4.62
N MET A 67 11.65 -3.34 4.90
CA MET A 67 12.56 -4.14 4.10
C MET A 67 12.09 -4.23 2.65
N TRP A 68 10.83 -4.63 2.41
CA TRP A 68 10.30 -4.77 1.07
C TRP A 68 10.27 -3.44 0.33
N THR A 69 9.96 -2.35 1.02
CA THR A 69 9.97 -1.01 0.42
C THR A 69 11.39 -0.61 0.00
N LEU A 70 12.40 -0.81 0.86
CA LEU A 70 13.80 -0.54 0.50
C LEU A 70 14.29 -1.42 -0.63
N SER A 71 13.97 -2.73 -0.60
CA SER A 71 14.30 -3.67 -1.66
C SER A 71 13.63 -3.31 -2.98
N TYR A 72 12.37 -2.86 -2.97
CA TYR A 72 11.68 -2.38 -4.16
C TYR A 72 12.43 -1.20 -4.79
N VAL A 73 12.84 -0.21 -3.97
CA VAL A 73 13.62 0.94 -4.46
C VAL A 73 15.01 0.51 -4.95
N ALA A 74 15.65 -0.46 -4.30
CA ALA A 74 16.93 -1.00 -4.77
C ALA A 74 16.80 -1.67 -6.16
N LEU A 75 15.69 -2.38 -6.38
CA LEU A 75 15.38 -3.04 -7.66
C LEU A 75 14.96 -2.08 -8.77
N LEU A 76 14.65 -0.81 -8.46
CA LEU A 76 14.54 0.25 -9.47
C LEU A 76 15.90 0.66 -10.06
N GLN A 77 17.00 0.03 -9.62
CA GLN A 77 18.37 0.27 -10.08
C GLN A 77 18.79 1.75 -10.03
N PRO A 78 18.74 2.43 -8.86
CA PRO A 78 19.10 3.84 -8.72
C PRO A 78 20.60 4.14 -8.93
N GLY A 79 21.38 3.17 -9.41
CA GLY A 79 22.84 3.16 -9.47
C GLY A 79 23.46 2.24 -8.42
N PHE A 80 24.70 1.78 -8.67
CA PHE A 80 25.39 0.77 -7.87
C PHE A 80 25.47 1.11 -6.38
N VAL A 81 26.03 2.28 -6.04
CA VAL A 81 26.22 2.72 -4.65
C VAL A 81 24.88 2.86 -3.91
N ALA A 82 23.88 3.46 -4.58
CA ALA A 82 22.55 3.64 -3.99
C ALA A 82 21.84 2.29 -3.79
N GLY A 83 21.97 1.36 -4.76
CA GLY A 83 21.43 0.01 -4.68
C GLY A 83 22.03 -0.80 -3.52
N GLU A 84 23.36 -0.80 -3.38
CA GLU A 84 24.04 -1.47 -2.26
C GLU A 84 23.63 -0.88 -0.91
N ALA A 85 23.56 0.45 -0.81
CA ALA A 85 23.14 1.12 0.43
C ALA A 85 21.69 0.76 0.82
N LEU A 86 20.77 0.66 -0.15
CA LEU A 86 19.39 0.25 0.09
C LEU A 86 19.28 -1.22 0.50
N PHE A 87 20.09 -2.11 -0.10
CA PHE A 87 20.14 -3.51 0.27
C PHE A 87 20.67 -3.71 1.70
N VAL A 88 21.77 -3.02 2.05
CA VAL A 88 22.28 -2.97 3.43
C VAL A 88 21.24 -2.37 4.37
N GLY A 89 20.53 -1.33 3.93
CA GLY A 89 19.43 -0.72 4.65
C GLY A 89 18.30 -1.70 4.97
N ALA A 90 17.94 -2.59 4.03
CA ALA A 90 16.95 -3.63 4.26
C ALA A 90 17.41 -4.60 5.36
N LEU A 91 18.67 -5.04 5.37
CA LEU A 91 19.21 -5.86 6.46
C LEU A 91 19.24 -5.10 7.80
N ALA A 92 19.58 -3.81 7.76
CA ALA A 92 19.59 -2.94 8.93
C ALA A 92 18.19 -2.75 9.56
N CYS A 93 17.11 -2.91 8.79
CA CYS A 93 15.75 -2.87 9.33
C CYS A 93 15.52 -3.95 10.40
N VAL A 94 16.08 -5.16 10.24
CA VAL A 94 15.91 -6.23 11.23
C VAL A 94 16.62 -5.89 12.53
N LEU A 95 17.85 -5.38 12.44
CA LEU A 95 18.61 -4.88 13.59
C LEU A 95 17.86 -3.73 14.27
N PHE A 96 17.33 -2.78 13.50
CA PHE A 96 16.54 -1.68 14.05
C PHE A 96 15.24 -2.15 14.71
N GLY A 97 14.56 -3.16 14.15
CA GLY A 97 13.40 -3.78 14.78
C GLY A 97 13.71 -4.41 16.13
N GLY A 98 14.85 -5.12 16.21
CA GLY A 98 15.38 -5.61 17.48
C GLY A 98 15.64 -4.47 18.48
N PHE A 99 16.29 -3.40 18.03
CA PHE A 99 16.52 -2.20 18.84
C PHE A 99 15.22 -1.60 19.37
N LEU A 100 14.19 -1.48 18.54
CA LEU A 100 12.88 -0.96 18.96
C LEU A 100 12.25 -1.85 20.04
N ALA A 101 12.35 -3.18 19.90
CA ALA A 101 11.84 -4.14 20.87
C ALA A 101 12.50 -3.94 22.25
N GLY A 102 13.83 -3.93 22.30
CA GLY A 102 14.59 -3.78 23.54
C GLY A 102 14.45 -2.41 24.20
N ARG A 103 14.43 -1.34 23.38
CA ARG A 103 14.42 0.05 23.85
C ARG A 103 13.03 0.52 24.32
N PHE A 104 11.98 0.17 23.57
CA PHE A 104 10.65 0.78 23.70
C PHE A 104 9.52 -0.22 24.03
N ALA A 105 9.77 -1.52 23.97
CA ALA A 105 8.80 -2.56 24.32
C ALA A 105 9.38 -3.67 25.25
N PRO A 106 10.15 -3.30 26.29
CA PRO A 106 10.75 -4.30 27.19
C PRO A 106 9.68 -5.18 27.83
N GLY A 107 9.91 -6.49 27.84
CA GLY A 107 8.99 -7.51 28.36
C GLY A 107 7.80 -7.84 27.45
N GLN A 108 7.47 -6.99 26.47
CA GLN A 108 6.38 -7.23 25.51
C GLN A 108 6.88 -7.86 24.21
N ALA A 109 8.10 -7.50 23.79
CA ALA A 109 8.74 -8.02 22.59
C ALA A 109 10.19 -8.45 22.86
N SER A 110 10.73 -9.28 21.97
CA SER A 110 12.16 -9.62 21.92
C SER A 110 12.65 -9.53 20.48
N GLY A 111 13.90 -9.11 20.30
CA GLY A 111 14.49 -8.96 18.98
C GLY A 111 14.58 -10.27 18.21
N LEU A 112 14.84 -11.38 18.91
CA LEU A 112 14.79 -12.72 18.31
C LEU A 112 13.43 -12.99 17.66
N SER A 113 12.33 -12.80 18.40
CA SER A 113 10.99 -13.06 17.86
C SER A 113 10.62 -12.07 16.76
N VAL A 114 11.02 -10.79 16.85
CA VAL A 114 10.83 -9.82 15.77
C VAL A 114 11.53 -10.27 14.49
N GLY A 115 12.78 -10.73 14.59
CA GLY A 115 13.54 -11.27 13.47
C GLY A 115 12.89 -12.51 12.86
N LEU A 116 12.42 -13.46 13.68
CA LEU A 116 11.72 -14.66 13.22
C LEU A 116 10.37 -14.34 12.57
N VAL A 117 9.65 -13.33 13.07
CA VAL A 117 8.42 -12.85 12.43
C VAL A 117 8.73 -12.31 11.04
N SER A 118 9.76 -11.47 10.92
CA SER A 118 10.14 -10.91 9.63
C SER A 118 10.62 -11.98 8.65
N ALA A 119 11.46 -12.93 9.09
CA ALA A 119 11.89 -14.08 8.30
C ALA A 119 10.70 -14.90 7.76
N THR A 120 9.68 -15.13 8.61
CA THR A 120 8.49 -15.88 8.23
C THR A 120 7.71 -15.21 7.09
N ILE A 121 7.54 -13.89 7.14
CA ILE A 121 6.85 -13.16 6.06
C ILE A 121 7.74 -13.07 4.81
N ASN A 122 9.05 -12.92 4.97
CA ASN A 122 10.00 -12.87 3.85
C ASN A 122 10.06 -14.19 3.04
N LEU A 123 9.57 -15.31 3.58
CA LEU A 123 9.37 -16.55 2.80
C LEU A 123 8.53 -16.34 1.53
N MET A 124 7.66 -15.33 1.52
CA MET A 124 6.83 -14.99 0.36
C MET A 124 7.62 -14.51 -0.86
N VAL A 125 8.86 -14.05 -0.69
CA VAL A 125 9.71 -13.56 -1.80
C VAL A 125 10.93 -14.44 -1.98
N VAL A 126 11.36 -15.18 -0.95
CA VAL A 126 12.50 -16.11 -1.06
C VAL A 126 12.28 -17.12 -2.18
N GLY A 127 11.04 -17.64 -2.33
CA GLY A 127 10.69 -18.58 -3.41
C GLY A 127 11.05 -18.11 -4.82
N ALA A 128 10.99 -16.81 -5.09
CA ALA A 128 11.35 -16.21 -6.37
C ALA A 128 12.87 -16.30 -6.65
N PHE A 129 13.71 -16.19 -5.62
CA PHE A 129 15.17 -16.34 -5.71
C PHE A 129 15.61 -17.81 -5.81
N LEU A 130 14.80 -18.73 -5.29
CA LEU A 130 15.13 -20.15 -5.25
C LEU A 130 15.05 -20.85 -6.59
N ARG A 131 14.42 -20.23 -7.60
CA ARG A 131 14.20 -20.85 -8.91
C ARG A 131 15.32 -20.57 -9.90
N ASP A 132 15.95 -19.41 -9.80
CA ASP A 132 17.11 -19.00 -10.60
C ASP A 132 18.33 -19.94 -10.39
N GLU A 133 18.38 -20.64 -9.25
CA GLU A 133 19.49 -21.53 -8.88
C GLU A 133 19.19 -23.04 -9.02
N GLN A 134 18.07 -23.43 -9.63
CA GLN A 134 17.63 -24.83 -9.71
C GLN A 134 18.43 -25.67 -10.71
N GLY A 135 19.69 -25.96 -10.36
CA GLY A 135 20.43 -27.14 -10.83
C GLY A 135 19.98 -28.45 -10.17
N GLY A 136 18.69 -28.60 -9.86
CA GLY A 136 18.07 -29.84 -9.37
C GLY A 136 18.26 -30.23 -7.89
N SER A 137 19.06 -29.52 -7.08
CA SER A 137 19.32 -29.90 -5.68
C SER A 137 18.49 -29.12 -4.65
N PRO A 138 17.80 -29.78 -3.70
CA PRO A 138 17.03 -29.12 -2.63
C PRO A 138 17.92 -28.45 -1.56
N VAL A 139 19.23 -28.67 -1.59
CA VAL A 139 20.18 -28.18 -0.58
C VAL A 139 20.25 -26.66 -0.55
N ARG A 140 20.30 -26.01 -1.72
CA ARG A 140 20.41 -24.54 -1.80
C ARG A 140 19.13 -23.83 -1.30
N PRO A 141 17.92 -24.23 -1.72
CA PRO A 141 16.68 -23.76 -1.10
C PRO A 141 16.64 -23.86 0.42
N ALA A 142 17.02 -25.02 0.96
CA ALA A 142 17.08 -25.21 2.40
C ALA A 142 18.10 -24.26 3.05
N ALA A 143 19.28 -24.08 2.45
CA ALA A 143 20.31 -23.17 2.96
C ALA A 143 19.85 -21.71 2.98
N TYR A 144 19.15 -21.23 1.94
CA TYR A 144 18.59 -19.88 1.91
C TYR A 144 17.53 -19.65 2.99
N VAL A 145 16.63 -20.62 3.19
CA VAL A 145 15.61 -20.54 4.25
C VAL A 145 16.26 -20.56 5.63
N ILE A 146 17.18 -21.48 5.89
CA ILE A 146 17.92 -21.55 7.16
C ILE A 146 18.70 -20.26 7.40
N GLY A 147 19.41 -19.77 6.37
CA GLY A 147 20.19 -18.54 6.42
C GLY A 147 19.33 -17.32 6.72
N LEU A 148 18.17 -17.18 6.08
CA LEU A 148 17.20 -16.11 6.34
C LEU A 148 16.78 -16.10 7.82
N PHE A 149 16.37 -17.25 8.36
CA PHE A 149 15.93 -17.35 9.74
C PHE A 149 17.08 -17.10 10.72
N ALA A 150 18.25 -17.70 10.49
CA ALA A 150 19.43 -17.53 11.33
C ALA A 150 19.93 -16.08 11.35
N ALA A 151 20.08 -15.45 10.18
CA ALA A 151 20.51 -14.06 10.06
C ALA A 151 19.50 -13.10 10.70
N SER A 152 18.20 -13.31 10.45
CA SER A 152 17.17 -12.43 11.03
C SER A 152 17.09 -12.58 12.56
N ALA A 153 17.20 -13.80 13.07
CA ALA A 153 17.27 -14.08 14.50
C ALA A 153 18.49 -13.42 15.16
N LEU A 154 19.66 -13.53 14.53
CA LEU A 154 20.92 -12.95 15.01
C LEU A 154 20.85 -11.42 15.02
N LEU A 155 20.51 -10.80 13.88
CA LEU A 155 20.41 -9.33 13.76
C LEU A 155 19.37 -8.75 14.71
N GLY A 156 18.20 -9.39 14.82
CA GLY A 156 17.17 -9.00 15.77
C GLY A 156 17.68 -9.06 17.21
N SER A 157 18.36 -10.14 17.59
CA SER A 157 18.91 -10.31 18.95
C SER A 157 20.02 -9.28 19.26
N ILE A 158 20.89 -8.98 18.29
CA ILE A 158 21.91 -7.93 18.42
C ILE A 158 21.24 -6.58 18.63
N GLY A 159 20.25 -6.24 17.79
CA GLY A 159 19.49 -5.01 17.93
C GLY A 159 18.86 -4.86 19.31
N ASP A 160 18.22 -5.90 19.81
CA ASP A 160 17.58 -5.92 21.13
C ASP A 160 18.59 -5.71 22.27
N ARG A 161 19.74 -6.37 22.24
CA ARG A 161 20.82 -6.12 23.20
C ARG A 161 21.31 -4.66 23.18
N ILE A 162 21.47 -4.08 21.99
CA ILE A 162 21.83 -2.66 21.85
C ILE A 162 20.73 -1.77 22.42
N GLY A 163 19.45 -2.04 22.09
CA GLY A 163 18.31 -1.22 22.53
C GLY A 163 18.03 -1.31 24.02
N SER A 164 18.22 -2.48 24.61
CA SER A 164 18.00 -2.74 26.05
C SER A 164 19.08 -2.15 26.94
N SER A 165 20.24 -1.77 26.39
CA SER A 165 21.33 -1.10 27.14
C SER A 165 20.88 0.19 27.83
N ARG A 166 19.85 0.86 27.30
CA ARG A 166 19.20 2.02 27.90
C ARG A 166 17.70 1.89 27.69
N VAL A 167 16.92 1.55 28.70
CA VAL A 167 15.46 1.47 28.56
C VAL A 167 14.83 2.86 28.49
N SER A 168 13.85 3.06 27.61
CA SER A 168 13.20 4.36 27.42
C SER A 168 12.05 4.56 28.40
N ALA A 169 11.78 5.79 28.83
CA ALA A 169 10.49 6.11 29.46
C ALA A 169 9.35 6.11 28.42
N ARG A 170 9.65 6.41 27.15
CA ARG A 170 8.68 6.33 26.06
C ARG A 170 8.43 4.85 25.70
N ARG A 171 7.17 4.52 25.41
CA ARG A 171 6.74 3.20 24.95
C ARG A 171 6.20 3.28 23.54
N LEU A 172 6.27 2.16 22.82
CA LEU A 172 5.55 2.03 21.55
C LEU A 172 4.03 2.13 21.78
N PRO A 173 3.25 2.51 20.74
CA PRO A 173 1.80 2.40 20.79
C PRO A 173 1.36 0.97 21.16
N PRO A 174 0.13 0.78 21.68
CA PRO A 174 -0.42 -0.56 21.88
C PRO A 174 -0.30 -1.40 20.61
N PRO A 175 -0.08 -2.72 20.72
CA PRO A 175 0.23 -3.57 19.57
C PRO A 175 -0.88 -3.55 18.50
N VAL A 176 -2.15 -3.46 18.90
CA VAL A 176 -3.28 -3.29 17.96
C VAL A 176 -3.20 -1.97 17.18
N THR A 177 -2.78 -0.88 17.82
CA THR A 177 -2.61 0.42 17.18
C THR A 177 -1.41 0.40 16.24
N LEU A 178 -0.28 -0.17 16.66
CA LEU A 178 0.92 -0.30 15.83
C LEU A 178 0.64 -1.18 14.60
N MET A 179 -0.14 -2.25 14.77
CA MET A 179 -0.58 -3.10 13.66
C MET A 179 -1.53 -2.38 12.70
N GLY A 180 -2.45 -1.55 13.21
CA GLY A 180 -3.29 -0.70 12.36
C GLY A 180 -2.47 0.34 11.58
N MET A 181 -1.44 0.92 12.22
CA MET A 181 -0.51 1.84 11.58
C MET A 181 0.29 1.15 10.46
N VAL A 182 0.85 -0.04 10.71
CA VAL A 182 1.62 -0.75 9.68
C VAL A 182 0.73 -1.21 8.52
N ALA A 183 -0.50 -1.67 8.78
CA ALA A 183 -1.46 -1.98 7.73
C ALA A 183 -1.77 -0.75 6.86
N THR A 184 -1.99 0.40 7.49
CA THR A 184 -2.24 1.67 6.80
C THR A 184 -1.04 2.07 5.94
N VAL A 185 0.18 2.06 6.51
CA VAL A 185 1.40 2.40 5.77
C VAL A 185 1.65 1.42 4.62
N ASN A 186 1.46 0.12 4.83
CA ASN A 186 1.65 -0.88 3.79
C ASN A 186 0.67 -0.70 2.62
N ILE A 187 -0.60 -0.39 2.92
CA ILE A 187 -1.59 -0.05 1.88
C ILE A 187 -1.21 1.25 1.16
N LEU A 188 -0.64 2.24 1.84
CA LEU A 188 -0.14 3.45 1.18
C LEU A 188 1.02 3.15 0.21
N VAL A 189 1.99 2.33 0.65
CA VAL A 189 3.09 1.86 -0.23
C VAL A 189 2.52 1.13 -1.44
N MET A 190 1.54 0.24 -1.22
CA MET A 190 0.85 -0.46 -2.28
C MET A 190 0.16 0.48 -3.29
N ILE A 191 -0.49 1.53 -2.80
CA ILE A 191 -1.11 2.55 -3.64
C ILE A 191 -0.05 3.26 -4.49
N VAL A 192 1.09 3.63 -3.91
CA VAL A 192 2.20 4.25 -4.66
C VAL A 192 2.69 3.30 -5.76
N ILE A 193 2.92 2.02 -5.44
CA ILE A 193 3.34 1.02 -6.41
C ILE A 193 2.29 0.84 -7.52
N GLY A 194 1.00 0.82 -7.21
CA GLY A 194 -0.07 0.77 -8.21
C GLY A 194 -0.13 2.02 -9.11
N GLY A 195 0.20 3.18 -8.54
CA GLY A 195 0.39 4.42 -9.27
C GLY A 195 1.57 4.35 -10.26
N LEU A 196 2.66 3.69 -9.88
CA LEU A 196 3.79 3.40 -10.76
C LEU A 196 3.41 2.42 -11.88
N VAL A 197 2.69 1.33 -11.58
CA VAL A 197 2.19 0.37 -12.58
C VAL A 197 1.34 1.07 -13.64
N THR A 198 0.39 1.89 -13.20
CA THR A 198 -0.47 2.62 -14.14
C THR A 198 0.29 3.73 -14.86
N GLY A 199 1.25 4.37 -14.18
CA GLY A 199 2.05 5.47 -14.72
C GLY A 199 2.99 5.02 -15.83
N TYR A 200 3.71 3.91 -15.61
CA TYR A 200 4.56 3.28 -16.62
C TYR A 200 3.79 2.41 -17.62
N GLU A 201 2.46 2.48 -17.62
CA GLU A 201 1.59 1.69 -18.54
C GLU A 201 1.85 0.17 -18.46
N ALA A 202 2.37 -0.30 -17.31
CA ALA A 202 2.81 -1.67 -17.08
C ALA A 202 1.66 -2.61 -16.69
N GLY A 203 0.44 -2.10 -16.55
CA GLY A 203 -0.73 -2.83 -16.04
C GLY A 203 -1.08 -4.13 -16.78
N LEU A 204 -0.59 -4.32 -18.00
CA LEU A 204 -0.85 -5.50 -18.82
C LEU A 204 0.43 -6.28 -19.16
N ALA A 205 1.54 -5.98 -18.48
CA ALA A 205 2.83 -6.62 -18.73
C ALA A 205 2.86 -8.10 -18.34
N VAL A 206 1.96 -8.55 -17.46
CA VAL A 206 1.78 -9.97 -17.09
C VAL A 206 0.34 -10.38 -17.44
N PRO A 207 0.14 -11.26 -18.44
CA PRO A 207 -1.17 -11.46 -19.08
C PRO A 207 -2.15 -12.34 -18.28
N ASP A 208 -1.65 -13.20 -17.39
CA ASP A 208 -2.45 -14.12 -16.59
C ASP A 208 -2.60 -13.67 -15.13
N TRP A 209 -3.59 -14.24 -14.44
CA TRP A 209 -3.79 -14.14 -12.99
C TRP A 209 -4.64 -15.35 -12.54
N PRO A 210 -4.39 -15.97 -11.36
CA PRO A 210 -3.49 -15.56 -10.28
C PRO A 210 -2.01 -15.89 -10.46
N ASN A 211 -1.64 -16.59 -11.54
CA ASN A 211 -0.25 -16.91 -11.84
C ASN A 211 0.51 -15.69 -12.42
N SER A 212 1.79 -15.89 -12.74
CA SER A 212 2.59 -14.98 -13.58
C SER A 212 3.32 -15.83 -14.61
N PHE A 213 2.91 -15.73 -15.87
CA PHE A 213 3.36 -16.57 -16.98
C PHE A 213 3.21 -18.07 -16.71
N GLY A 214 2.14 -18.47 -16.01
CA GLY A 214 1.88 -19.86 -15.62
C GLY A 214 2.70 -20.33 -14.40
N HIS A 215 3.64 -19.51 -13.90
CA HIS A 215 4.32 -19.77 -12.64
C HIS A 215 3.41 -19.35 -11.48
N ASN A 216 3.44 -20.12 -10.38
CA ASN A 216 2.90 -19.61 -9.11
C ASN A 216 3.56 -18.26 -8.79
N MET A 217 2.74 -17.27 -8.42
CA MET A 217 3.19 -15.89 -8.16
C MET A 217 4.37 -15.79 -7.19
N LEU A 218 4.46 -16.66 -6.16
CA LEU A 218 5.55 -16.66 -5.19
C LEU A 218 6.86 -17.29 -5.70
N LEU A 219 6.80 -17.95 -6.87
CA LEU A 219 7.87 -18.72 -7.48
C LEU A 219 8.21 -18.23 -8.90
N TYR A 220 7.75 -17.04 -9.26
CA TYR A 220 8.15 -16.40 -10.51
C TYR A 220 9.60 -15.91 -10.39
N PRO A 221 10.49 -16.17 -11.36
CA PRO A 221 11.92 -15.89 -11.19
C PRO A 221 12.23 -14.38 -11.11
N VAL A 222 13.04 -13.98 -10.13
CA VAL A 222 13.42 -12.56 -9.97
C VAL A 222 14.24 -12.07 -11.17
N SER A 223 15.04 -12.95 -11.79
CA SER A 223 15.82 -12.65 -12.98
C SER A 223 14.98 -12.20 -14.20
N GLU A 224 13.69 -12.55 -14.23
CA GLU A 224 12.73 -12.20 -15.29
C GLU A 224 11.89 -10.95 -14.95
N MET A 225 11.93 -10.47 -13.71
CA MET A 225 11.25 -9.25 -13.28
C MET A 225 11.96 -8.00 -13.82
N LYS A 226 11.83 -7.73 -15.12
CA LYS A 226 12.43 -6.59 -15.83
C LYS A 226 11.37 -5.71 -16.50
N GLY A 227 11.67 -4.44 -16.69
CA GLY A 227 10.78 -3.49 -17.38
C GLY A 227 9.36 -3.47 -16.79
N GLY A 228 8.33 -3.51 -17.63
CA GLY A 228 6.93 -3.56 -17.19
C GLY A 228 6.58 -4.74 -16.27
N ILE A 229 7.22 -5.91 -16.47
CA ILE A 229 6.99 -7.11 -15.67
C ILE A 229 7.39 -6.87 -14.22
N PHE A 230 8.49 -6.14 -13.97
CA PHE A 230 8.90 -5.77 -12.61
C PHE A 230 7.79 -5.02 -11.87
N TYR A 231 7.25 -3.96 -12.48
CA TYR A 231 6.24 -3.12 -11.85
C TYR A 231 4.96 -3.92 -11.55
N GLU A 232 4.45 -4.63 -12.54
CA GLU A 232 3.23 -5.43 -12.46
C GLU A 232 3.37 -6.56 -11.42
N HIS A 233 4.44 -7.36 -11.51
CA HIS A 233 4.62 -8.50 -10.61
C HIS A 233 4.95 -8.07 -9.16
N ALA A 234 5.80 -7.06 -8.97
CA ALA A 234 6.09 -6.54 -7.65
C ALA A 234 4.83 -5.96 -6.98
N HIS A 235 3.96 -5.29 -7.74
CA HIS A 235 2.65 -4.84 -7.23
C HIS A 235 1.81 -6.01 -6.70
N ARG A 236 1.76 -7.14 -7.44
CA ARG A 236 1.04 -8.35 -7.00
C ARG A 236 1.63 -8.95 -5.72
N LEU A 237 2.97 -9.00 -5.60
CA LEU A 237 3.66 -9.47 -4.38
C LEU A 237 3.31 -8.58 -3.17
N PHE A 238 3.36 -7.25 -3.32
CA PHE A 238 2.91 -6.33 -2.27
C PHE A 238 1.42 -6.51 -1.93
N GLY A 239 0.59 -6.94 -2.87
CA GLY A 239 -0.80 -7.37 -2.66
C GLY A 239 -0.93 -8.49 -1.64
N MET A 240 -0.10 -9.51 -1.80
CA MET A 240 -0.06 -10.59 -0.83
C MET A 240 0.48 -10.11 0.53
N LEU A 241 1.49 -9.23 0.56
CA LEU A 241 1.98 -8.65 1.82
C LEU A 241 0.91 -7.83 2.54
N VAL A 242 0.12 -7.02 1.82
CA VAL A 242 -1.05 -6.31 2.36
C VAL A 242 -2.07 -7.29 2.92
N GLY A 243 -2.39 -8.36 2.18
CA GLY A 243 -3.28 -9.43 2.65
C GLY A 243 -2.81 -10.07 3.96
N ALA A 244 -1.54 -10.48 4.03
CA ALA A 244 -0.93 -11.04 5.24
C ALA A 244 -0.93 -10.06 6.42
N THR A 245 -0.63 -8.78 6.15
CA THR A 245 -0.64 -7.71 7.16
C THR A 245 -2.04 -7.49 7.72
N VAL A 246 -3.07 -7.44 6.87
CA VAL A 246 -4.46 -7.24 7.30
C VAL A 246 -5.01 -8.47 8.01
N LEU A 247 -4.64 -9.69 7.60
CA LEU A 247 -4.96 -10.91 8.35
C LEU A 247 -4.36 -10.90 9.76
N ALA A 248 -3.08 -10.53 9.90
CA ALA A 248 -2.43 -10.35 11.19
C ALA A 248 -3.10 -9.23 12.02
N TYR A 249 -3.51 -8.15 11.37
CA TYR A 249 -4.22 -7.04 12.02
C TYR A 249 -5.59 -7.46 12.56
N VAL A 250 -6.45 -8.06 11.73
CA VAL A 250 -7.73 -8.65 12.15
C VAL A 250 -7.51 -9.59 13.33
N THR A 251 -6.56 -10.53 13.19
CA THR A 251 -6.27 -11.50 14.25
C THR A 251 -5.88 -10.80 15.57
N THR A 252 -5.05 -9.76 15.50
CA THR A 252 -4.62 -8.99 16.68
C THR A 252 -5.79 -8.23 17.32
N VAL A 253 -6.66 -7.61 16.52
CA VAL A 253 -7.85 -6.89 17.00
C VAL A 253 -8.86 -7.84 17.64
N TRP A 254 -9.12 -9.00 17.03
CA TRP A 254 -10.07 -9.98 17.57
C TRP A 254 -9.56 -10.69 18.83
N ARG A 255 -8.24 -10.79 19.00
CA ARG A 255 -7.61 -11.23 20.26
C ARG A 255 -7.58 -10.14 21.33
N SER A 256 -7.86 -8.90 20.96
CA SER A 256 -7.90 -7.78 21.89
C SER A 256 -9.32 -7.53 22.40
N GLY A 257 -9.43 -6.91 23.58
CA GLY A 257 -10.70 -6.38 24.09
C GLY A 257 -11.23 -5.16 23.31
N ALA A 258 -10.92 -5.04 22.01
CA ALA A 258 -11.36 -3.96 21.16
C ALA A 258 -12.90 -3.92 21.01
N SER A 259 -13.41 -2.71 20.79
CA SER A 259 -14.85 -2.48 20.60
C SER A 259 -15.42 -3.21 19.38
N THR A 260 -16.74 -3.44 19.39
CA THR A 260 -17.47 -4.02 18.25
C THR A 260 -17.22 -3.24 16.97
N PHE A 261 -17.25 -1.90 17.02
CA PHE A 261 -16.97 -1.06 15.86
C PHE A 261 -15.59 -1.35 15.26
N ALA A 262 -14.54 -1.44 16.09
CA ALA A 262 -13.19 -1.71 15.62
C ALA A 262 -13.07 -3.11 15.00
N ARG A 263 -13.70 -4.12 15.61
CA ARG A 263 -13.76 -5.50 15.07
C ARG A 263 -14.48 -5.54 13.73
N THR A 264 -15.63 -4.88 13.61
CA THR A 264 -16.38 -4.79 12.36
C THR A 264 -15.58 -4.05 11.29
N ALA A 265 -14.99 -2.89 11.60
CA ALA A 265 -14.22 -2.10 10.64
C ALA A 265 -13.02 -2.88 10.08
N VAL A 266 -12.27 -3.61 10.92
CA VAL A 266 -11.13 -4.40 10.46
C VAL A 266 -11.55 -5.66 9.69
N THR A 267 -12.70 -6.27 10.04
CA THR A 267 -13.25 -7.38 9.24
C THR A 267 -13.72 -6.91 7.86
N ILE A 268 -14.40 -5.75 7.77
CA ILE A 268 -14.75 -5.14 6.48
C ILE A 268 -13.47 -4.83 5.68
N LEU A 269 -12.44 -4.29 6.33
CA LEU A 269 -11.15 -4.02 5.69
C LEU A 269 -10.57 -5.29 5.04
N LEU A 270 -10.56 -6.42 5.76
CA LEU A 270 -10.11 -7.69 5.20
C LEU A 270 -10.95 -8.13 3.99
N THR A 271 -12.27 -8.06 4.10
CA THR A 271 -13.17 -8.38 2.98
C THR A 271 -12.85 -7.52 1.76
N LEU A 272 -12.67 -6.21 1.93
CA LEU A 272 -12.35 -5.31 0.82
C LEU A 272 -10.96 -5.57 0.24
N VAL A 273 -9.97 -5.98 1.03
CA VAL A 273 -8.64 -6.40 0.53
C VAL A 273 -8.74 -7.66 -0.33
N VAL A 274 -9.58 -8.63 0.05
CA VAL A 274 -9.84 -9.82 -0.78
C VAL A 274 -10.52 -9.40 -2.10
N CYS A 275 -11.55 -8.54 -2.03
CA CYS A 275 -12.20 -8.01 -3.22
C CYS A 275 -11.21 -7.24 -4.12
N GLN A 276 -10.28 -6.47 -3.54
CA GLN A 276 -9.24 -5.77 -4.29
C GLN A 276 -8.32 -6.71 -5.05
N GLY A 277 -7.86 -7.81 -4.42
CA GLY A 277 -7.05 -8.81 -5.10
C GLY A 277 -7.77 -9.46 -6.29
N ILE A 278 -9.05 -9.79 -6.12
CA ILE A 278 -9.88 -10.36 -7.19
C ILE A 278 -10.10 -9.35 -8.31
N LEU A 279 -10.50 -8.12 -8.00
CA LEU A 279 -10.71 -7.07 -9.00
C LEU A 279 -9.41 -6.70 -9.75
N GLY A 280 -8.29 -6.70 -9.04
CA GLY A 280 -6.96 -6.48 -9.62
C GLY A 280 -6.59 -7.56 -10.64
N GLY A 281 -6.91 -8.83 -10.36
CA GLY A 281 -6.75 -9.92 -11.32
C GLY A 281 -7.71 -9.84 -12.51
N LEU A 282 -9.01 -9.67 -12.22
CA LEU A 282 -10.05 -9.63 -13.25
C LEU A 282 -9.94 -8.44 -14.20
N ARG A 283 -9.34 -7.31 -13.79
CA ARG A 283 -9.10 -6.19 -14.70
C ARG A 283 -8.05 -6.52 -15.78
N VAL A 284 -7.17 -7.50 -15.51
CA VAL A 284 -6.17 -8.02 -16.45
C VAL A 284 -6.79 -9.06 -17.37
N THR A 285 -7.49 -10.06 -16.81
CA THR A 285 -7.98 -11.21 -17.58
C THR A 285 -9.38 -11.04 -18.16
N GLY A 286 -10.19 -10.11 -17.63
CA GLY A 286 -11.60 -9.91 -17.96
C GLY A 286 -12.55 -10.88 -17.27
N THR A 287 -12.16 -12.15 -17.19
CA THR A 287 -12.92 -13.23 -16.55
C THR A 287 -12.01 -14.13 -15.72
N VAL A 288 -12.59 -15.03 -14.94
CA VAL A 288 -11.83 -16.05 -14.19
C VAL A 288 -11.32 -17.10 -15.19
N THR A 289 -10.02 -17.06 -15.51
CA THR A 289 -9.39 -17.96 -16.48
C THR A 289 -7.96 -18.31 -16.06
N SER A 290 -7.46 -19.45 -16.54
CA SER A 290 -6.03 -19.83 -16.44
C SER A 290 -5.28 -19.62 -17.76
N SER A 291 -5.94 -19.08 -18.78
CA SER A 291 -5.32 -18.86 -20.09
C SER A 291 -4.33 -17.69 -20.04
N MET A 292 -3.26 -17.82 -20.82
CA MET A 292 -2.31 -16.75 -21.14
C MET A 292 -2.49 -16.24 -22.58
N ASN A 293 -3.37 -16.87 -23.36
CA ASN A 293 -3.56 -16.52 -24.76
C ASN A 293 -4.35 -15.21 -24.85
N ALA A 294 -3.81 -14.23 -25.57
CA ALA A 294 -4.46 -12.93 -25.74
C ALA A 294 -5.89 -13.02 -26.31
N THR A 295 -6.19 -14.05 -27.10
CA THR A 295 -7.54 -14.30 -27.66
C THR A 295 -8.58 -14.65 -26.60
N ASP A 296 -8.15 -15.20 -25.46
CA ASP A 296 -9.03 -15.65 -24.38
C ASP A 296 -9.15 -14.59 -23.27
N LEU A 297 -8.38 -13.51 -23.37
CA LEU A 297 -8.30 -12.43 -22.39
C LEU A 297 -9.08 -11.22 -22.86
N SER A 298 -9.79 -10.58 -21.94
CA SER A 298 -10.58 -9.37 -22.20
C SER A 298 -10.35 -8.31 -21.13
N PRO A 299 -9.16 -7.67 -21.09
CA PRO A 299 -8.86 -6.61 -20.12
C PRO A 299 -9.97 -5.56 -20.01
N SER A 300 -10.31 -5.19 -18.78
CA SER A 300 -11.45 -4.29 -18.52
C SER A 300 -11.00 -2.97 -17.92
N THR A 301 -11.14 -1.90 -18.70
CA THR A 301 -10.91 -0.52 -18.23
C THR A 301 -11.88 -0.12 -17.13
N THR A 302 -13.13 -0.59 -17.19
CA THR A 302 -14.12 -0.36 -16.11
C THR A 302 -13.67 -0.98 -14.80
N LEU A 303 -13.19 -2.24 -14.82
CA LEU A 303 -12.65 -2.86 -13.61
C LEU A 303 -11.37 -2.16 -13.14
N ALA A 304 -10.53 -1.62 -14.03
CA ALA A 304 -9.37 -0.84 -13.64
C ALA A 304 -9.76 0.45 -12.89
N ILE A 305 -10.78 1.18 -13.37
CA ILE A 305 -11.33 2.36 -12.67
C ILE A 305 -11.87 1.96 -11.29
N VAL A 306 -12.72 0.92 -11.22
CA VAL A 306 -13.33 0.48 -9.95
C VAL A 306 -12.26 -0.01 -8.98
N HIS A 307 -11.29 -0.81 -9.43
CA HIS A 307 -10.18 -1.30 -8.64
C HIS A 307 -9.36 -0.13 -8.06
N GLY A 308 -8.94 0.81 -8.91
CA GLY A 308 -8.15 1.98 -8.51
C GLY A 308 -8.87 2.90 -7.52
N MET A 309 -10.18 3.12 -7.70
CA MET A 309 -10.98 3.89 -6.74
C MET A 309 -11.14 3.14 -5.41
N LEU A 310 -11.50 1.86 -5.46
CA LEU A 310 -11.72 1.04 -4.26
C LEU A 310 -10.43 0.88 -3.44
N GLY A 311 -9.25 0.84 -4.05
CA GLY A 311 -7.97 0.85 -3.34
C GLY A 311 -7.81 2.05 -2.40
N GLN A 312 -8.25 3.24 -2.83
CA GLN A 312 -8.21 4.45 -1.99
C GLN A 312 -9.23 4.40 -0.85
N PHE A 313 -10.41 3.81 -1.05
CA PHE A 313 -11.38 3.57 0.02
C PHE A 313 -10.89 2.53 1.03
N VAL A 314 -10.20 1.48 0.58
CA VAL A 314 -9.53 0.50 1.46
C VAL A 314 -8.50 1.19 2.34
N PHE A 315 -7.69 2.10 1.78
CA PHE A 315 -6.76 2.90 2.55
C PHE A 315 -7.45 3.82 3.58
N ALA A 316 -8.54 4.49 3.18
CA ALA A 316 -9.33 5.30 4.09
C ALA A 316 -9.89 4.49 5.26
N LEU A 317 -10.42 3.30 5.00
CA LEU A 317 -10.91 2.40 6.04
C LEU A 317 -9.78 1.87 6.94
N ALA A 318 -8.59 1.60 6.38
CA ALA A 318 -7.42 1.21 7.16
C ALA A 318 -7.06 2.29 8.18
N LEU A 319 -6.98 3.56 7.76
CA LEU A 319 -6.71 4.68 8.65
C LEU A 319 -7.80 4.84 9.71
N VAL A 320 -9.08 4.81 9.32
CA VAL A 320 -10.22 4.89 10.25
C VAL A 320 -10.17 3.76 11.29
N SER A 321 -9.88 2.53 10.87
CA SER A 321 -9.77 1.38 11.77
C SER A 321 -8.59 1.53 12.75
N ALA A 322 -7.45 2.08 12.29
CA ALA A 322 -6.29 2.35 13.14
C ALA A 322 -6.62 3.39 14.22
N PHE A 323 -7.41 4.42 13.89
CA PHE A 323 -7.96 5.34 14.87
C PHE A 323 -8.90 4.61 15.85
N ALA A 324 -9.76 3.71 15.35
CA ALA A 324 -10.75 2.98 16.15
C ALA A 324 -10.16 2.04 17.21
N VAL A 325 -8.94 1.56 17.00
CA VAL A 325 -8.20 0.74 17.99
C VAL A 325 -7.19 1.54 18.81
N SER A 326 -7.12 2.86 18.61
CA SER A 326 -6.19 3.74 19.32
C SER A 326 -6.86 4.50 20.46
N SER A 327 -6.05 5.02 21.38
CA SER A 327 -6.54 5.94 22.42
C SER A 327 -7.11 7.25 21.88
N ALA A 328 -6.87 7.58 20.61
CA ALA A 328 -7.48 8.74 19.96
C ALA A 328 -8.99 8.60 19.79
N TRP A 329 -9.48 7.35 19.71
CA TRP A 329 -10.90 7.05 19.57
C TRP A 329 -11.71 7.67 20.71
N GLU A 330 -11.39 7.38 21.96
CA GLU A 330 -12.18 7.88 23.09
C GLU A 330 -11.93 9.37 23.38
N ARG A 331 -10.75 9.92 23.03
CA ARG A 331 -10.42 11.33 23.24
C ARG A 331 -11.24 12.32 22.41
N VAL A 332 -12.05 11.87 21.45
CA VAL A 332 -12.95 12.75 20.69
C VAL A 332 -14.38 12.77 21.23
N ARG A 333 -14.71 11.97 22.26
CA ARG A 333 -16.03 11.99 22.93
C ARG A 333 -16.14 13.15 23.92
N VAL A 334 -16.08 14.35 23.39
CA VAL A 334 -16.14 15.61 24.13
C VAL A 334 -17.12 16.58 23.48
N ALA A 335 -17.64 17.54 24.24
CA ALA A 335 -18.48 18.59 23.70
C ALA A 335 -17.65 19.54 22.81
N VAL A 336 -18.09 19.76 21.57
CA VAL A 336 -17.42 20.65 20.61
C VAL A 336 -18.44 21.64 20.04
N PRO A 337 -18.17 22.97 20.11
CA PRO A 337 -19.04 23.98 19.49
C PRO A 337 -19.16 23.81 17.97
N GLY A 338 -20.39 23.69 17.46
CA GLY A 338 -20.69 23.51 16.03
C GLY A 338 -20.41 22.11 15.48
N ALA A 339 -20.47 21.08 16.34
CA ALA A 339 -20.30 19.69 15.95
C ALA A 339 -21.24 19.25 14.80
N SER A 340 -22.48 19.74 14.75
CA SER A 340 -23.44 19.44 13.67
C SER A 340 -22.95 19.91 12.31
N THR A 341 -22.50 21.16 12.22
CA THR A 341 -21.91 21.74 11.01
C THR A 341 -20.64 20.99 10.60
N MET A 342 -19.78 20.60 11.55
CA MET A 342 -18.60 19.80 11.26
C MET A 342 -18.96 18.45 10.62
N ARG A 343 -19.98 17.76 11.14
CA ARG A 343 -20.46 16.49 10.59
C ARG A 343 -21.03 16.65 9.18
N LEU A 344 -21.79 17.72 8.93
CA LEU A 344 -22.32 18.03 7.61
C LEU A 344 -21.21 18.31 6.61
N LEU A 345 -20.31 19.25 6.92
CA LEU A 345 -19.21 19.66 6.05
C LEU A 345 -18.27 18.51 5.71
N THR A 346 -17.90 17.68 6.69
CA THR A 346 -17.04 16.52 6.45
C THR A 346 -17.73 15.47 5.58
N SER A 347 -19.06 15.31 5.70
CA SER A 347 -19.83 14.41 4.84
C SER A 347 -19.94 14.95 3.40
N LEU A 348 -20.22 16.25 3.23
CA LEU A 348 -20.23 16.89 1.92
C LEU A 348 -18.85 16.85 1.25
N ALA A 349 -17.79 17.12 2.01
CA ALA A 349 -16.41 17.01 1.54
C ALA A 349 -16.08 15.58 1.09
N PHE A 350 -16.51 14.56 1.84
CA PHE A 350 -16.30 13.15 1.46
C PHE A 350 -17.02 12.77 0.16
N VAL A 351 -18.25 13.23 -0.05
CA VAL A 351 -18.98 13.05 -1.31
C VAL A 351 -18.26 13.76 -2.46
N ALA A 352 -17.86 15.01 -2.25
CA ALA A 352 -17.18 15.82 -3.27
C ALA A 352 -15.86 15.20 -3.72
N ILE A 353 -15.00 14.76 -2.80
CA ILE A 353 -13.73 14.10 -3.16
C ILE A 353 -13.94 12.70 -3.75
N THR A 354 -15.05 12.03 -3.44
CA THR A 354 -15.43 10.77 -4.09
C THR A 354 -15.77 10.99 -5.56
N MET A 355 -16.54 12.04 -5.86
CA MET A 355 -16.81 12.46 -7.25
C MET A 355 -15.51 12.88 -7.96
N GLN A 356 -14.64 13.63 -7.27
CA GLN A 356 -13.33 14.03 -7.78
C GLN A 356 -12.46 12.82 -8.16
N LEU A 357 -12.44 11.80 -7.29
CA LEU A 357 -11.72 10.56 -7.49
C LEU A 357 -12.25 9.79 -8.71
N PHE A 358 -13.58 9.69 -8.87
CA PHE A 358 -14.18 9.08 -10.06
C PHE A 358 -13.74 9.80 -11.34
N LEU A 359 -13.85 11.13 -11.38
CA LEU A 359 -13.49 11.93 -12.54
C LEU A 359 -11.99 11.80 -12.87
N GLY A 360 -11.12 11.78 -11.85
CA GLY A 360 -9.68 11.59 -12.04
C GLY A 360 -9.31 10.19 -12.53
N ALA A 361 -9.96 9.15 -11.99
CA ALA A 361 -9.78 7.78 -12.45
C ALA A 361 -10.28 7.60 -13.90
N ALA A 362 -11.44 8.19 -14.24
CA ALA A 362 -11.97 8.19 -15.60
C ALA A 362 -11.01 8.89 -16.57
N MET A 363 -10.49 10.07 -16.23
CA MET A 363 -9.47 10.73 -17.05
C MET A 363 -8.26 9.84 -17.30
N ARG A 364 -7.70 9.23 -16.25
CA ARG A 364 -6.47 8.44 -16.33
C ARG A 364 -6.63 7.14 -17.12
N HIS A 365 -7.77 6.47 -16.99
CA HIS A 365 -8.00 5.16 -17.60
C HIS A 365 -8.66 5.22 -18.98
N LEU A 366 -9.36 6.32 -19.30
CA LEU A 366 -10.01 6.50 -20.60
C LEU A 366 -9.22 7.43 -21.55
N GLN A 367 -8.05 7.91 -21.13
CA GLN A 367 -7.15 8.64 -22.03
C GLN A 367 -6.61 7.72 -23.13
N ILE A 368 -6.35 8.31 -24.29
CA ILE A 368 -5.56 7.67 -25.35
C ILE A 368 -4.12 8.19 -25.19
N PRO A 369 -3.14 7.30 -24.95
CA PRO A 369 -1.74 7.71 -24.82
C PRO A 369 -1.19 8.41 -26.08
N PRO A 370 -0.18 9.27 -25.93
CA PRO A 370 0.49 9.94 -27.07
C PRO A 370 1.05 8.96 -28.11
N THR A 371 0.96 9.28 -29.39
CA THR A 371 1.61 8.57 -30.50
C THR A 371 2.37 9.56 -31.40
N GLY A 372 3.68 9.36 -31.55
CA GLY A 372 4.54 10.30 -32.28
C GLY A 372 4.48 11.72 -31.69
N ASP A 373 4.18 12.71 -32.55
CA ASP A 373 4.09 14.13 -32.16
C ASP A 373 2.71 14.51 -31.57
N GLU A 374 1.71 13.63 -31.66
CA GLU A 374 0.40 13.86 -31.05
C GLU A 374 0.48 13.67 -29.54
N GLY A 375 -0.02 14.66 -28.79
CA GLY A 375 -0.09 14.59 -27.32
C GLY A 375 -1.21 13.66 -26.82
N ALA A 376 -1.25 13.44 -25.51
CA ALA A 376 -2.26 12.60 -24.88
C ALA A 376 -3.68 13.15 -25.14
N GLN A 377 -4.60 12.29 -25.55
CA GLN A 377 -5.99 12.68 -25.78
C GLN A 377 -6.83 12.34 -24.55
N LEU A 378 -7.20 13.39 -23.81
CA LEU A 378 -8.01 13.26 -22.59
C LEU A 378 -9.51 13.35 -22.91
N PRO A 379 -10.36 12.49 -22.33
CA PRO A 379 -11.81 12.63 -22.46
C PRO A 379 -12.30 13.96 -21.87
N LYS A 380 -12.79 14.85 -22.74
CA LYS A 380 -13.15 16.23 -22.39
C LYS A 380 -14.12 16.33 -21.21
N TRP A 381 -15.14 15.47 -21.16
CA TRP A 381 -16.12 15.46 -20.07
C TRP A 381 -15.47 15.17 -18.71
N ALA A 382 -14.50 14.24 -18.67
CA ALA A 382 -13.82 13.89 -17.44
C ALA A 382 -12.81 14.96 -17.06
N LEU A 383 -12.08 15.55 -18.03
CA LEU A 383 -11.16 16.66 -17.80
C LEU A 383 -11.87 17.90 -17.25
N HIS A 384 -12.87 18.41 -17.95
CA HIS A 384 -13.62 19.60 -17.50
C HIS A 384 -14.36 19.33 -16.19
N GLY A 385 -14.92 18.12 -16.04
CA GLY A 385 -15.54 17.68 -14.80
C GLY A 385 -14.55 17.67 -13.64
N HIS A 386 -13.37 17.06 -13.82
CA HIS A 386 -12.34 16.96 -12.78
C HIS A 386 -11.81 18.33 -12.37
N VAL A 387 -11.55 19.25 -13.31
CA VAL A 387 -11.10 20.61 -12.98
C VAL A 387 -12.17 21.40 -12.24
N THR A 388 -13.43 21.33 -12.69
CA THR A 388 -14.54 22.05 -12.04
C THR A 388 -14.82 21.50 -10.64
N MET A 389 -14.90 20.17 -10.54
CA MET A 389 -15.14 19.48 -9.29
C MET A 389 -13.95 19.65 -8.31
N ALA A 390 -12.72 19.85 -8.80
CA ALA A 390 -11.56 20.14 -7.96
C ALA A 390 -11.77 21.42 -7.14
N VAL A 391 -12.36 22.46 -7.73
CA VAL A 391 -12.64 23.72 -7.04
C VAL A 391 -13.67 23.52 -5.92
N ILE A 392 -14.76 22.80 -6.23
CA ILE A 392 -15.82 22.50 -5.26
C ILE A 392 -15.26 21.63 -4.12
N ALA A 393 -14.53 20.58 -4.45
CA ALA A 393 -13.89 19.68 -3.50
C ALA A 393 -12.87 20.43 -2.62
N PHE A 394 -12.03 21.29 -3.21
CA PHE A 394 -11.08 22.12 -2.49
C PHE A 394 -11.78 23.00 -1.45
N VAL A 395 -12.82 23.73 -1.83
CA VAL A 395 -13.56 24.61 -0.91
C VAL A 395 -14.20 23.81 0.23
N LEU A 396 -14.93 22.73 -0.09
CA LEU A 396 -15.61 21.93 0.94
C LEU A 396 -14.62 21.28 1.91
N VAL A 397 -13.54 20.69 1.39
CA VAL A 397 -12.49 20.08 2.20
C VAL A 397 -11.77 21.12 3.05
N LEU A 398 -11.39 22.27 2.47
CA LEU A 398 -10.69 23.32 3.19
C LEU A 398 -11.54 23.87 4.35
N VAL A 399 -12.83 24.16 4.10
CA VAL A 399 -13.74 24.65 5.13
C VAL A 399 -13.96 23.61 6.23
N ALA A 400 -14.16 22.34 5.86
CA ALA A 400 -14.27 21.23 6.82
C ALA A 400 -12.98 21.07 7.65
N ALA A 401 -11.82 21.11 6.99
CA ALA A 401 -10.50 20.96 7.59
C ALA A 401 -10.16 22.10 8.55
N ILE A 402 -10.43 23.36 8.17
CA ILE A 402 -10.26 24.52 9.05
C ILE A 402 -11.15 24.39 10.29
N ARG A 403 -12.42 23.98 10.13
CA ARG A 403 -13.35 23.87 11.25
C ARG A 403 -12.94 22.75 12.21
N CYS A 404 -12.56 21.58 11.69
CA CYS A 404 -12.00 20.48 12.48
C CYS A 404 -10.67 20.87 13.13
N GLY A 405 -9.79 21.58 12.41
CA GLY A 405 -8.48 22.06 12.87
C GLY A 405 -8.54 23.11 13.99
N ARG A 406 -9.73 23.68 14.23
CA ARG A 406 -10.01 24.61 15.34
C ARG A 406 -10.68 23.94 16.56
N ALA A 407 -11.04 22.64 16.50
CA ALA A 407 -11.65 21.91 17.61
C ALA A 407 -10.61 21.58 18.70
N VAL A 408 -10.28 22.55 19.55
CA VAL A 408 -9.25 22.43 20.59
C VAL A 408 -9.57 21.33 21.60
N GLU A 409 -10.85 21.15 21.90
CA GLU A 409 -11.40 20.17 22.83
C GLU A 409 -11.18 18.73 22.36
N ALA A 410 -11.05 18.53 21.04
CA ALA A 410 -10.85 17.22 20.41
C ALA A 410 -9.48 17.15 19.68
N PRO A 411 -8.34 17.01 20.40
CA PRO A 411 -7.00 17.06 19.81
C PRO A 411 -6.76 16.11 18.63
N PRO A 412 -7.27 14.85 18.61
CA PRO A 412 -7.13 13.99 17.45
C PRO A 412 -7.80 14.57 16.21
N LEU A 413 -9.05 15.02 16.32
CA LEU A 413 -9.80 15.63 15.22
C LEU A 413 -9.12 16.91 14.73
N ARG A 414 -8.59 17.72 15.65
CA ARG A 414 -7.79 18.91 15.32
C ARG A 414 -6.53 18.58 14.52
N ARG A 415 -5.80 17.51 14.87
CA ARG A 415 -4.60 17.10 14.12
C ARG A 415 -4.95 16.65 12.71
N VAL A 416 -5.99 15.83 12.55
CA VAL A 416 -6.43 15.38 11.22
C VAL A 416 -6.96 16.56 10.40
N GLY A 417 -7.70 17.49 11.00
CA GLY A 417 -8.16 18.70 10.32
C GLY A 417 -7.02 19.60 9.84
N LYS A 418 -5.98 19.79 10.65
CA LYS A 418 -4.78 20.51 10.23
C LYS A 418 -4.02 19.80 9.11
N ALA A 419 -3.87 18.47 9.21
CA ALA A 419 -3.24 17.68 8.17
C ALA A 419 -4.00 17.83 6.84
N ALA A 420 -5.32 17.60 6.84
CA ALA A 420 -6.19 17.77 5.67
C ALA A 420 -6.12 19.17 5.03
N MET A 421 -5.97 20.21 5.84
CA MET A 421 -5.79 21.59 5.35
C MET A 421 -4.50 21.76 4.54
N HIS A 422 -3.40 21.13 4.96
CA HIS A 422 -2.14 21.15 4.21
C HIS A 422 -2.19 20.20 3.01
N THR A 423 -2.74 18.99 3.20
CA THR A 423 -2.90 17.98 2.15
C THR A 423 -3.72 18.51 0.98
N VAL A 424 -4.86 19.18 1.23
CA VAL A 424 -5.70 19.71 0.14
C VAL A 424 -5.01 20.82 -0.65
N GLY A 425 -4.21 21.67 0.00
CA GLY A 425 -3.42 22.70 -0.67
C GLY A 425 -2.36 22.09 -1.59
N LEU A 426 -1.61 21.10 -1.08
CA LEU A 426 -0.61 20.39 -1.87
C LEU A 426 -1.25 19.56 -3.00
N GLN A 427 -2.45 19.00 -2.78
CA GLN A 427 -3.17 18.21 -3.78
C GLN A 427 -3.52 19.01 -5.03
N VAL A 428 -3.89 20.29 -4.88
CA VAL A 428 -4.15 21.19 -6.03
C VAL A 428 -2.86 21.45 -6.80
N ALA A 429 -1.77 21.75 -6.11
CA ALA A 429 -0.46 21.98 -6.74
C ALA A 429 0.01 20.74 -7.53
N LEU A 430 -0.08 19.54 -6.91
CA LEU A 430 0.24 18.28 -7.58
C LEU A 430 -0.72 17.97 -8.72
N GLY A 431 -2.00 18.36 -8.64
CA GLY A 431 -2.97 18.16 -9.71
C GLY A 431 -2.66 18.99 -10.95
N ILE A 432 -2.26 20.25 -10.74
CA ILE A 432 -1.78 21.11 -11.82
C ILE A 432 -0.49 20.54 -12.42
N ALA A 433 0.47 20.14 -11.58
CA ALA A 433 1.72 19.55 -12.05
C ALA A 433 1.49 18.26 -12.85
N ALA A 434 0.59 17.37 -12.38
CA ALA A 434 0.23 16.15 -13.08
C ALA A 434 -0.47 16.42 -14.42
N LEU A 435 -1.38 17.40 -14.47
CA LEU A 435 -2.04 17.79 -15.72
C LEU A 435 -1.04 18.35 -16.73
N VAL A 436 -0.17 19.28 -16.31
CA VAL A 436 0.88 19.84 -17.17
C VAL A 436 1.79 18.72 -17.68
N ALA A 437 2.20 17.83 -16.79
CA ALA A 437 3.00 16.67 -17.13
C ALA A 437 2.34 15.84 -18.25
N VAL A 438 1.11 15.35 -18.04
CA VAL A 438 0.40 14.53 -19.03
C VAL A 438 0.24 15.26 -20.37
N LEU A 439 -0.02 16.57 -20.37
CA LEU A 439 -0.17 17.35 -21.59
C LEU A 439 1.16 17.62 -22.31
N MET A 440 2.29 17.57 -21.61
CA MET A 440 3.63 17.74 -22.17
C MET A 440 4.20 16.46 -22.80
N ARG A 441 3.68 15.27 -22.47
CA ARG A 441 4.19 14.01 -23.02
C ARG A 441 4.06 13.96 -24.53
N ARG A 442 5.15 13.56 -25.19
CA ARG A 442 5.25 13.28 -26.63
C ARG A 442 6.01 11.96 -26.79
N GLY A 443 5.68 11.22 -27.85
CA GLY A 443 6.24 9.90 -28.09
C GLY A 443 5.75 8.81 -27.12
N GLU A 444 6.17 7.58 -27.40
CA GLU A 444 5.70 6.37 -26.72
C GLU A 444 6.35 6.19 -25.33
N VAL A 445 7.59 6.65 -25.16
CA VAL A 445 8.34 6.50 -23.90
C VAL A 445 7.73 7.37 -22.80
N VAL A 446 7.32 6.74 -21.70
CA VAL A 446 6.79 7.46 -20.54
C VAL A 446 7.93 8.13 -19.77
N PRO A 447 7.93 9.47 -19.62
CA PRO A 447 8.96 10.15 -18.86
C PRO A 447 8.76 10.00 -17.35
N ILE A 448 9.87 9.88 -16.60
CA ILE A 448 9.85 9.70 -15.14
C ILE A 448 9.11 10.85 -14.43
N TRP A 449 9.22 12.08 -14.93
CA TRP A 449 8.55 13.24 -14.32
C TRP A 449 7.03 13.13 -14.39
N GLU A 450 6.48 12.48 -15.42
CA GLU A 450 5.02 12.26 -15.53
C GLU A 450 4.56 11.22 -14.53
N VAL A 451 5.28 10.11 -14.47
CA VAL A 451 4.99 9.05 -13.51
C VAL A 451 5.11 9.58 -12.08
N ALA A 452 6.14 10.35 -11.78
CA ALA A 452 6.34 10.96 -10.47
C ALA A 452 5.19 11.91 -10.11
N ALA A 453 4.84 12.85 -11.00
CA ALA A 453 3.78 13.81 -10.74
C ALA A 453 2.40 13.15 -10.60
N THR A 454 2.04 12.25 -11.52
CA THR A 454 0.74 11.55 -11.52
C THR A 454 0.61 10.56 -10.37
N THR A 455 1.69 9.87 -9.99
CA THR A 455 1.73 8.97 -8.83
C THR A 455 1.65 9.76 -7.52
N ALA A 456 2.39 10.85 -7.40
CA ALA A 456 2.33 11.72 -6.22
C ALA A 456 0.94 12.33 -6.04
N HIS A 457 0.34 12.86 -7.10
CA HIS A 457 -1.02 13.40 -7.07
C HIS A 457 -2.06 12.33 -6.67
N GLN A 458 -1.93 11.12 -7.22
CA GLN A 458 -2.83 10.00 -6.91
C GLN A 458 -2.67 9.53 -5.45
N ALA A 459 -1.44 9.34 -4.98
CA ALA A 459 -1.16 8.87 -3.62
C ALA A 459 -1.56 9.91 -2.56
N LEU A 460 -1.29 11.20 -2.81
CA LEU A 460 -1.74 12.27 -1.92
C LEU A 460 -3.27 12.42 -1.94
N GLY A 461 -3.93 12.16 -3.07
CA GLY A 461 -5.39 12.05 -3.17
C GLY A 461 -5.95 10.95 -2.25
N ALA A 462 -5.26 9.80 -2.18
CA ALA A 462 -5.60 8.71 -1.26
C ALA A 462 -5.44 9.13 0.22
N VAL A 463 -4.37 9.89 0.54
CA VAL A 463 -4.20 10.51 1.87
C VAL A 463 -5.34 11.46 2.19
N LEU A 464 -5.72 12.33 1.26
CA LEU A 464 -6.78 13.30 1.47
C LEU A 464 -8.13 12.64 1.75
N ILE A 465 -8.50 11.60 0.98
CA ILE A 465 -9.76 10.87 1.22
C ILE A 465 -9.76 10.13 2.55
N ALA A 466 -8.62 9.56 2.95
CA ALA A 466 -8.46 8.92 4.25
C ALA A 466 -8.58 9.93 5.41
N GLU A 467 -7.99 11.11 5.28
CA GLU A 467 -8.11 12.19 6.27
C GLU A 467 -9.55 12.70 6.38
N VAL A 468 -10.23 12.94 5.25
CA VAL A 468 -11.63 13.40 5.24
C VAL A 468 -12.58 12.35 5.80
N ALA A 469 -12.40 11.07 5.44
CA ALA A 469 -13.16 9.96 6.04
C ALA A 469 -12.93 9.88 7.55
N THR A 470 -11.68 10.01 7.99
CA THR A 470 -11.33 10.03 9.42
C THR A 470 -11.96 11.22 10.13
N MET A 471 -11.93 12.43 9.55
CA MET A 471 -12.63 13.59 10.10
C MET A 471 -14.14 13.34 10.22
N ALA A 472 -14.78 12.78 9.19
CA ALA A 472 -16.21 12.50 9.19
C ALA A 472 -16.59 11.51 10.30
N VAL A 473 -15.80 10.45 10.49
CA VAL A 473 -16.02 9.46 11.56
C VAL A 473 -15.77 10.08 12.94
N LEU A 474 -14.65 10.76 13.15
CA LEU A 474 -14.32 11.36 14.44
C LEU A 474 -15.30 12.49 14.82
N ALA A 475 -15.72 13.33 13.87
CA ALA A 475 -16.70 14.39 14.10
C ALA A 475 -18.07 13.84 14.54
N ARG A 476 -18.48 12.68 14.02
CA ARG A 476 -19.72 12.00 14.47
C ARG A 476 -19.64 11.48 15.91
N ARG A 477 -18.43 11.30 16.45
CA ARG A 477 -18.22 10.89 17.85
C ARG A 477 -18.12 12.05 18.84
N THR A 478 -17.97 13.28 18.37
CA THR A 478 -18.04 14.48 19.23
C THR A 478 -19.46 14.68 19.76
N ILE A 479 -19.60 15.31 20.92
CA ILE A 479 -20.89 15.68 21.52
C ILE A 479 -21.21 17.11 21.10
N THR A 480 -22.47 17.40 20.79
CA THR A 480 -22.90 18.78 20.51
C THR A 480 -22.89 19.55 21.83
N ALA A 481 -22.09 20.62 21.93
CA ALA A 481 -22.19 21.52 23.07
C ALA A 481 -23.57 22.20 23.05
N THR A 482 -24.40 21.95 24.06
CA THR A 482 -25.61 22.74 24.29
C THR A 482 -25.19 24.14 24.68
N ALA A 483 -25.75 25.17 24.05
CA ALA A 483 -25.56 26.53 24.52
C ALA A 483 -26.05 26.60 25.97
N SER A 484 -25.21 27.09 26.89
CA SER A 484 -25.73 27.50 28.19
C SER A 484 -26.79 28.58 27.94
N PRO A 485 -27.99 28.49 28.56
CA PRO A 485 -28.92 29.60 28.52
C PRO A 485 -28.20 30.82 29.13
N ALA A 486 -28.14 31.89 28.34
CA ALA A 486 -27.53 33.17 28.71
C ALA A 486 -28.35 33.89 29.78
#